data_AF-A0AA37XNB6-F1
#
_entry.id   AF-A0AA37XNB6-F1
#
_cell.length_a   1.000
_cell.length_b   1.000
_cell.length_c   1.000
_cell.angle_alpha   90.00
_cell.angle_beta   90.00
_cell.angle_gamma   90.00
#
_symmetry.space_group_name_H-M   'P 1'
#
loop_
_entity.id
_entity.type
_entity.pdbx_description
1 polymer ?
#
loop_
_entity_poly.entity_id
_entity_poly.type
_entity_poly.pdbx_seq_one_letter_code
_entity_poly.pdbx_strand_id
1 'polypeptide(L)' 'MIIQERKLRKVGNSVVVALSKDLLESIGVKETDTVYVDEDKLKEIIVKKEEKDEHQKGLEMAMAKSVQKHDKLYKSLVTK' A
#
# COMPACT_ATOMS: atom_id res chain seq x y z
N MET A 1 -4.54 8.96 -11.80
CA MET A 1 -4.46 9.24 -10.35
C MET A 1 -3.25 8.51 -9.80
N ILE A 2 -2.21 9.23 -9.39
CA ILE A 2 -0.98 8.62 -8.84
C ILE A 2 -1.12 8.63 -7.32
N ILE A 3 -1.42 7.48 -6.73
CA ILE A 3 -1.49 7.32 -5.28
C ILE A 3 -0.06 7.10 -4.78
N GLN A 4 0.42 7.98 -3.90
CA GLN A 4 1.73 7.86 -3.29
C GLN A 4 1.63 7.30 -1.87
N GLU A 5 2.43 6.29 -1.57
CA GLU A 5 2.56 5.77 -0.22
C GLU A 5 3.31 6.76 0.67
N ARG A 6 2.71 7.13 1.80
CA ARG A 6 3.30 8.03 2.80
C ARG A 6 3.17 7.43 4.19
N LYS A 7 4.24 7.49 4.97
CA LYS A 7 4.26 7.00 6.35
C LYS A 7 3.81 8.09 7.32
N LEU A 8 2.81 7.79 8.15
CA LEU A 8 2.44 8.62 9.29
C LEU A 8 3.47 8.43 10.42
N ARG A 9 3.87 9.53 11.06
CA ARG A 9 4.81 9.53 12.19
C ARG A 9 4.21 10.27 13.37
N LYS A 10 4.47 9.79 14.59
CA LYS A 10 4.10 10.49 15.83
C LYS A 10 5.24 11.44 16.22
N VAL A 11 4.92 12.69 16.49
CA VAL A 11 5.84 13.72 17.01
C VAL A 11 5.17 14.38 18.20
N GLY A 12 5.66 14.09 19.41
CA GLY A 12 5.01 14.51 20.65
C GLY A 12 3.58 13.94 20.76
N ASN A 13 2.59 14.83 20.91
CA ASN A 13 1.17 14.48 20.94
C ASN A 13 0.48 14.57 19.56
N SER A 14 1.23 14.85 18.49
CA SER A 14 0.69 15.05 17.14
C SER A 14 1.11 13.93 16.19
N VAL A 15 0.33 13.78 15.12
CA VAL A 15 0.66 12.90 13.98
C VAL A 15 1.04 13.78 12.79
N VAL A 16 2.14 13.43 12.13
CA VAL A 16 2.69 14.17 11.00
C VAL A 16 2.76 13.26 9.78
N VAL A 17 2.38 13.79 8.62
CA VAL A 17 2.56 13.17 7.30
C VAL A 17 3.61 13.96 6.53
N ALA A 18 4.56 13.27 5.91
CA ALA A 18 5.55 13.92 5.06
C ALA A 18 4.95 14.18 3.67
N LEU A 19 4.81 15.44 3.28
CA LEU A 19 4.41 15.86 1.94
C LEU A 19 5.66 16.13 1.08
N SER A 20 5.57 15.97 -0.25
CA SER A 20 6.67 16.35 -1.16
C SER A 20 6.73 17.86 -1.34
N LYS A 21 7.94 18.39 -1.54
CA LYS A 21 8.14 19.82 -1.84
C LYS A 21 7.38 20.24 -3.09
N ASP A 22 7.36 19.40 -4.13
CA ASP A 22 6.61 19.66 -5.36
C ASP A 22 5.10 19.87 -5.10
N LEU A 23 4.53 19.14 -4.12
CA LEU A 23 3.12 19.29 -3.79
C LEU A 23 2.87 20.65 -3.14
N LEU A 24 3.70 21.02 -2.15
CA LEU A 24 3.64 22.32 -1.46
C LEU A 24 3.80 23.49 -2.44
N GLU A 25 4.76 23.39 -3.36
CA GLU A 25 4.97 24.38 -4.41
C GLU A 25 3.78 24.48 -5.35
N SER A 26 3.19 23.34 -5.75
CA SER A 26 2.02 23.32 -6.65
C SER A 26 0.77 23.99 -6.06
N ILE A 27 0.61 23.93 -4.74
CA ILE A 27 -0.49 24.59 -4.02
C ILE A 27 -0.13 26.02 -3.56
N GLY A 28 1.11 26.46 -3.79
CA GLY A 28 1.59 27.79 -3.42
C GLY A 28 1.74 28.01 -1.90
N VAL A 29 1.88 26.93 -1.11
CA VAL A 29 1.95 26.97 0.35
C VAL A 29 3.40 26.82 0.80
N LYS A 30 3.82 27.61 1.80
CA LYS A 30 5.14 27.53 2.43
C LYS A 30 5.08 26.74 3.73
N GLU A 31 6.25 26.30 4.20
CA GLU A 31 6.41 25.49 5.42
C GLU A 31 5.86 26.17 6.69
N THR A 32 5.77 27.49 6.69
CA THR A 32 5.30 28.31 7.82
C THR A 32 3.83 28.70 7.75
N ASP A 33 3.15 28.39 6.66
CA ASP A 33 1.78 28.85 6.43
C ASP A 33 0.77 27.97 7.15
N THR A 34 -0.26 28.60 7.70
CA THR A 34 -1.42 27.90 8.26
C THR A 34 -2.37 27.53 7.12
N VAL A 35 -2.64 26.23 6.96
CA VAL A 35 -3.56 25.73 5.93
C VAL A 35 -4.89 25.29 6.54
N TYR A 36 -5.97 25.48 5.77
CA TYR A 36 -7.27 24.89 6.09
C TYR A 36 -7.32 23.47 5.53
N VAL A 37 -7.74 22.53 6.37
CA VAL A 37 -7.85 21.12 6.01
C VAL A 37 -9.27 20.65 6.31
N ASP A 38 -9.92 20.10 5.30
CA ASP A 38 -11.23 19.47 5.41
C ASP A 38 -11.05 18.01 5.88
N GLU A 39 -11.49 17.71 7.11
CA GLU A 39 -11.30 16.39 7.72
C GLU A 39 -12.12 15.30 7.03
N ASP A 40 -13.29 15.62 6.47
CA ASP A 40 -14.14 14.61 5.82
C ASP A 40 -13.53 14.17 4.49
N LYS A 41 -12.97 15.11 3.72
CA LYS A 41 -12.17 14.77 2.53
C LYS A 41 -10.89 14.02 2.89
N LEU A 42 -10.30 14.32 4.05
CA LEU A 42 -9.09 13.62 4.48
C LEU A 42 -9.34 12.13 4.73
N LYS A 43 -10.50 11.76 5.29
CA LYS A 43 -10.90 10.36 5.50
C LYS A 43 -11.04 9.59 4.20
N GLU A 44 -11.48 10.25 3.14
CA GLU A 44 -11.61 9.64 1.80
C GLU A 44 -10.24 9.42 1.13
N ILE A 45 -9.27 10.29 1.42
CA ILE A 45 -7.95 10.27 0.76
C ILE A 45 -6.94 9.39 1.52
N ILE A 46 -6.98 9.39 2.86
CA ILE A 46 -6.07 8.61 3.70
C ILE A 46 -6.65 7.21 3.91
N VAL A 47 -6.32 6.31 3.00
CA VAL A 47 -6.68 4.90 3.11
C VAL A 47 -5.54 4.14 3.78
N LYS A 48 -5.85 3.35 4.81
CA LYS A 48 -4.87 2.45 5.43
C LYS A 48 -4.44 1.43 4.38
N LYS A 49 -3.14 1.37 4.11
CA LYS A 49 -2.58 0.28 3.31
C LYS A 49 -2.86 -1.03 4.03
N GLU A 50 -3.69 -1.88 3.44
CA GLU A 50 -3.82 -3.24 3.91
C GLU A 50 -2.49 -3.94 3.62
N GLU A 51 -1.80 -4.33 4.69
CA GLU A 51 -0.78 -5.36 4.57
C GLU A 51 -1.54 -6.61 4.15
N LYS A 52 -1.43 -7.01 2.87
CA LYS A 52 -1.83 -8.37 2.48
C LYS A 52 -1.07 -9.29 3.43
N ASP A 53 -1.83 -9.90 4.34
CA ASP A 53 -1.32 -10.71 5.42
C ASP A 53 -0.29 -11.68 4.85
N GLU A 54 0.91 -11.75 5.43
CA GLU A 54 1.94 -12.68 4.94
C GLU A 54 1.39 -14.11 4.85
N HIS A 55 0.38 -14.45 5.66
CA HIS A 55 -0.38 -15.68 5.57
C HIS A 55 -1.14 -15.84 4.25
N GLN A 56 -1.79 -14.80 3.72
CA GLN A 56 -2.49 -14.86 2.42
C GLN A 56 -1.50 -15.09 1.27
N LYS A 57 -0.36 -14.40 1.30
CA LYS A 57 0.70 -14.58 0.29
C LYS A 57 1.32 -15.97 0.36
N GLY A 58 1.51 -16.51 1.57
CA GLY A 58 1.94 -17.90 1.80
C GLY A 58 0.94 -18.93 1.28
N LEU A 59 -0.36 -18.68 1.48
CA LEU A 59 -1.45 -19.52 0.98
C LEU A 59 -1.49 -19.54 -0.55
N GLU A 60 -1.41 -18.38 -1.22
CA GLU A 60 -1.35 -18.30 -2.68
C GLU A 60 -0.13 -19.05 -3.25
N MET A 61 1.04 -18.90 -2.63
CA MET A 61 2.24 -19.64 -3.03
C MET A 61 2.10 -21.15 -2.82
N ALA A 62 1.45 -21.59 -1.75
CA ALA A 62 1.19 -23.01 -1.48
C ALA A 62 0.22 -23.61 -2.51
N MET A 63 -0.85 -22.88 -2.86
CA MET A 63 -1.80 -23.28 -3.91
C MET A 63 -1.10 -23.40 -5.27
N ALA A 64 -0.30 -22.40 -5.66
CA ALA A 64 0.44 -22.42 -6.92
C ALA A 64 1.42 -23.60 -7.00
N LYS A 65 2.12 -23.92 -5.91
CA LYS A 65 3.00 -25.11 -5.83
C LYS A 65 2.23 -26.41 -5.96
N SER A 66 1.05 -26.51 -5.36
CA SER A 66 0.18 -27.70 -5.45
C SER A 66 -0.25 -27.96 -6.89
N VAL A 67 -0.73 -26.93 -7.59
CA VAL A 67 -1.15 -27.02 -9.00
C VAL A 67 0.03 -27.41 -9.91
N GLN A 68 1.20 -26.79 -9.73
CA GLN A 68 2.39 -27.19 -10.51
C GLN A 68 2.80 -28.65 -10.26
N LYS A 69 2.69 -29.13 -9.01
CA LYS A 69 3.03 -30.51 -8.68
C LYS A 69 2.04 -31.48 -9.32
N HIS A 70 0.75 -31.15 -9.29
CA HIS A 70 -0.30 -31.89 -9.96
C HIS A 70 -0.05 -32.01 -11.46
N ASP A 71 0.19 -30.89 -12.16
CA ASP A 71 0.44 -30.88 -13.60
C ASP A 71 1.69 -31.67 -14.00
N LYS A 72 2.76 -31.60 -13.21
CA LYS A 72 3.97 -32.41 -13.45
C LYS A 72 3.70 -33.90 -13.31
N LEU A 73 2.93 -34.30 -12.30
CA LEU A 73 2.56 -35.70 -12.08
C LEU A 73 1.72 -36.22 -13.24
N TYR A 74 0.70 -35.47 -13.67
CA TYR A 74 -0.12 -35.84 -14.83
C TYR A 74 0.70 -35.97 -16.11
N LYS A 75 1.59 -35.02 -16.41
CA LYS A 75 2.50 -35.13 -17.56
C LYS A 75 3.37 -36.38 -17.46
N SER A 76 3.91 -36.69 -16.28
CA SER A 76 4.75 -37.88 -16.08
C SER A 76 4.02 -39.21 -16.30
N LEU A 77 2.71 -39.27 -16.03
CA LEU A 77 1.87 -40.45 -16.26
C LEU A 77 1.49 -40.64 -17.73
N VAL A 78 1.32 -39.55 -18.48
CA VAL A 78 0.98 -39.57 -19.92
C VAL A 78 2.20 -39.85 -20.79
N THR A 79 3.40 -39.51 -20.33
CA THR A 79 4.65 -39.72 -21.08
C THR A 79 5.27 -41.11 -20.82
N LYS A 80 4.56 -42.00 -20.12
CA LYS A 80 4.98 -43.36 -19.78
C LYS A 80 4.08 -44.37 -20.48
#